data_AF-A0A7H4MHI2-F1
#
_entry.id   AF-A0A7H4MHI2-F1
#
_cell.length_a   1.000
_cell.length_b   1.000
_cell.length_c   1.000
_cell.angle_alpha   90.00
_cell.angle_beta   90.00
_cell.angle_gamma   90.00
#
_symmetry.space_group_name_H-M   'P 1'
#
loop_
_entity.id
_entity.type
_entity.pdbx_description
1 polymer ?
#
loop_
_entity_poly.entity_id
_entity_poly.type
_entity_poly.pdbx_seq_one_letter_code
_entity_poly.pdbx_strand_id
1 'polypeptide(L)'
;MRRADVDGKSQLLRGLDGNKDQSYFLYTLSHEQIAQSLFPVGELEKPQVRKIAEELDLITAKKKDSTGICFIGERKFRDFLGRYLPAQPGKILTVDGEEIGTHQGLMYHTLGQRKGLGIGGTKEGSEDPWYVVDKDVENNILIVAPGP
;
A
#
# COMPACT_ATOMS: atom_id res chain seq x y z
N MET A 1 3.10 15.26 -7.53
CA MET A 1 2.02 16.26 -7.45
C MET A 1 2.54 17.64 -7.74
N ARG A 2 1.67 18.50 -8.27
CA ARG A 2 1.93 19.91 -8.61
C ARG A 2 0.77 20.77 -8.11
N ARG A 3 0.91 22.08 -8.21
CA ARG A 3 -0.16 23.05 -7.94
C ARG A 3 -0.33 23.97 -9.13
N ALA A 4 -1.58 24.31 -9.44
CA ALA A 4 -1.91 25.40 -10.34
C ALA A 4 -3.01 26.25 -9.70
N ASP A 5 -2.97 27.56 -9.97
CA ASP A 5 -4.02 28.47 -9.54
C ASP A 5 -4.93 28.76 -10.75
N VAL A 6 -6.20 28.40 -10.63
CA VAL A 6 -7.22 28.55 -11.68
C VAL A 6 -8.42 29.25 -11.07
N ASP A 7 -8.88 30.33 -11.71
CA ASP A 7 -10.04 31.12 -11.26
C ASP A 7 -9.95 31.56 -9.77
N GLY A 8 -8.75 31.92 -9.32
CA GLY A 8 -8.48 32.34 -7.94
C GLY A 8 -8.50 31.20 -6.92
N LYS A 9 -8.52 29.93 -7.36
CA LYS A 9 -8.45 28.76 -6.48
C LYS A 9 -7.26 27.87 -6.82
N SER A 10 -6.56 27.44 -5.79
CA SER A 10 -5.44 26.51 -5.91
C SER A 10 -5.94 25.08 -6.11
N GLN A 11 -5.44 24.43 -7.14
CA GLN A 11 -5.78 23.05 -7.52
C GLN A 11 -4.58 22.13 -7.29
N LEU A 12 -4.86 20.90 -6.83
CA LEU A 12 -3.88 19.83 -6.76
C LEU A 12 -3.83 19.10 -8.11
N LEU A 13 -2.64 19.05 -8.71
CA LEU A 13 -2.40 18.35 -9.96
C LEU A 13 -1.48 17.14 -9.74
N ARG A 14 -1.51 16.21 -10.69
CA ARG A 14 -0.51 15.14 -10.75
C ARG A 14 0.87 15.72 -11.06
N GLY A 15 1.90 15.07 -10.51
CA GLY A 15 3.31 15.29 -10.87
C GLY A 15 3.56 15.00 -12.36
N LEU A 16 4.64 15.56 -12.90
CA LEU A 16 5.05 15.22 -14.27
C LEU A 16 5.46 13.74 -14.39
N ASP A 17 6.16 13.22 -13.38
CA ASP A 17 6.48 11.79 -13.30
C ASP A 17 5.24 10.99 -12.86
N GLY A 18 4.57 10.36 -13.82
CA GLY A 18 3.39 9.52 -13.56
C GLY A 18 3.68 8.29 -12.69
N ASN A 19 4.90 7.77 -12.70
CA ASN A 19 5.29 6.60 -11.89
C ASN A 19 5.62 6.98 -10.43
N LYS A 20 5.91 8.25 -10.18
CA LYS A 20 6.26 8.78 -8.85
C LYS A 20 5.31 9.86 -8.36
N ASP A 21 4.12 9.98 -8.97
CA ASP A 21 3.11 10.89 -8.50
C ASP A 21 2.56 10.48 -7.12
N GLN A 22 2.42 11.47 -6.24
CA GLN A 22 1.94 11.29 -4.87
C GLN A 22 0.63 12.04 -4.61
N SER A 23 -0.07 12.49 -5.66
CA SER A 23 -1.36 13.19 -5.50
C SER A 23 -2.40 12.33 -4.80
N TYR A 24 -2.32 11.00 -4.97
CA TYR A 24 -3.18 10.03 -4.30
C TYR A 24 -3.19 10.19 -2.77
N PHE A 25 -2.06 10.49 -2.14
CA PHE A 25 -1.98 10.64 -0.68
C PHE A 25 -2.50 11.99 -0.17
N LEU A 26 -2.67 12.97 -1.06
CA LEU A 26 -3.04 14.34 -0.71
C LEU A 26 -4.48 14.68 -1.10
N TYR A 27 -5.29 13.68 -1.44
CA TYR A 27 -6.68 13.87 -1.89
C TYR A 27 -7.58 14.56 -0.85
N THR A 28 -7.19 14.53 0.43
CA THR A 28 -7.93 15.14 1.54
C THR A 28 -7.63 16.63 1.72
N LEU A 29 -6.61 17.18 1.04
CA LEU A 29 -6.25 18.59 1.19
C LEU A 29 -7.31 19.52 0.59
N SER A 30 -7.63 20.59 1.32
CA SER A 30 -8.48 21.66 0.82
C SER A 30 -7.70 22.63 -0.09
N HIS A 31 -8.42 23.38 -0.93
CA HIS A 31 -7.81 24.41 -1.79
C HIS A 31 -7.05 25.48 -0.99
N GLU A 32 -7.49 25.81 0.22
CA GLU A 32 -6.80 26.75 1.12
C GLU A 32 -5.45 26.19 1.61
N GLN A 33 -5.41 24.91 1.98
CA GLN A 33 -4.17 24.23 2.39
C GLN A 33 -3.20 24.09 1.22
N ILE A 34 -3.73 23.79 0.03
CA ILE A 34 -2.94 23.75 -1.22
C ILE A 34 -2.38 25.15 -1.53
N ALA A 35 -3.17 26.21 -1.31
CA ALA A 35 -2.75 27.59 -1.52
C ALA A 35 -1.55 28.02 -0.64
N GLN A 36 -1.39 27.38 0.52
CA GLN A 36 -0.28 27.63 1.45
C GLN A 36 0.92 26.70 1.23
N SER A 37 0.83 25.76 0.29
CA SER A 37 1.85 24.74 0.02
C SER A 37 2.59 25.00 -1.30
N LEU A 38 3.87 24.57 -1.35
CA LEU A 38 4.70 24.58 -2.55
C LEU A 38 5.16 23.16 -2.87
N PHE A 39 5.12 22.78 -4.16
CA PHE A 39 5.50 21.45 -4.65
C PHE A 39 6.62 21.53 -5.70
N PRO A 40 7.83 22.01 -5.35
CA PRO A 40 8.89 22.33 -6.33
C PRO A 40 9.37 21.11 -7.12
N VAL A 41 9.38 19.93 -6.49
CA VAL A 41 9.78 18.67 -7.15
C VAL A 41 8.68 18.09 -8.05
N GLY A 42 7.48 18.67 -8.02
CA GLY A 42 6.35 18.23 -8.83
C GLY A 42 6.53 18.43 -10.34
N GLU A 43 7.30 19.45 -10.69
CA GLU A 43 7.64 19.86 -12.07
C GLU A 43 8.87 19.12 -12.63
N LEU A 44 9.38 18.12 -11.92
CA LEU A 44 10.59 17.40 -12.31
C LEU A 44 10.31 15.90 -12.35
N GLU A 45 11.01 15.21 -13.24
CA GLU A 45 11.07 13.76 -13.18
C GLU A 45 12.01 13.31 -12.06
N LYS A 46 11.75 12.14 -11.46
CA LYS A 46 12.57 11.62 -10.36
C LYS A 46 14.07 11.54 -10.70
N PRO A 47 14.51 11.14 -11.91
CA PRO A 47 15.92 11.15 -12.29
C PRO A 47 16.54 12.56 -12.25
N GLN A 48 15.80 13.59 -12.66
CA GLN A 48 16.27 14.99 -12.62
C GLN A 48 16.47 15.46 -11.19
N VAL A 49 15.54 15.13 -10.28
CA VAL A 49 15.67 15.44 -8.85
C VAL A 49 16.95 14.81 -8.27
N ARG A 50 17.26 13.55 -8.63
CA ARG A 50 18.50 12.89 -8.18
C ARG A 50 19.75 13.57 -8.75
N LYS A 51 19.75 13.89 -10.05
CA LYS A 51 20.86 14.59 -10.72
C LYS A 51 21.17 15.93 -10.05
N ILE A 52 20.15 16.76 -9.80
CA ILE A 52 20.30 18.04 -9.09
C ILE A 52 20.89 17.82 -7.69
N ALA A 53 20.41 16.81 -6.96
CA ALA A 53 20.94 16.51 -5.63
C ALA A 53 22.42 16.06 -5.66
N GLU A 54 22.85 15.35 -6.70
CA GLU A 54 24.25 14.96 -6.90
C GLU A 54 25.13 16.15 -7.28
N GLU A 55 24.66 17.02 -8.18
CA GLU A 55 25.37 18.24 -8.59
C GLU A 55 25.57 19.23 -7.43
N LEU A 56 24.62 19.26 -6.49
CA LEU A 56 24.68 20.07 -5.27
C LEU A 56 25.38 19.37 -4.09
N ASP A 57 25.96 18.19 -4.29
CA ASP A 57 26.63 17.38 -3.27
C ASP A 57 25.79 17.13 -2.00
N LEU A 58 24.49 16.90 -2.18
CA LEU A 58 23.60 16.63 -1.05
C LEU A 58 23.81 15.21 -0.52
N ILE A 59 23.92 15.07 0.81
CA ILE A 59 24.09 13.76 1.49
C ILE A 59 22.98 12.75 1.12
N THR A 60 21.81 13.27 0.75
CA THR A 60 20.61 12.48 0.42
C THR A 60 20.55 12.04 -1.04
N ALA A 61 21.47 12.49 -1.91
CA ALA A 61 21.42 12.26 -3.36
C ALA A 61 21.28 10.77 -3.73
N LYS A 62 22.04 9.90 -3.04
CA LYS A 62 22.06 8.45 -3.24
C LYS A 62 21.16 7.68 -2.29
N LYS A 63 20.43 8.37 -1.40
CA LYS A 63 19.53 7.70 -0.44
C LYS A 63 18.41 6.99 -1.20
N LYS A 64 18.08 5.76 -0.76
CA LYS A 64 16.89 5.05 -1.26
C LYS A 64 15.62 5.78 -0.82
N ASP A 65 14.60 5.71 -1.65
CA ASP A 65 13.30 6.26 -1.30
C ASP A 65 12.71 5.48 -0.12
N SER A 66 12.01 6.17 0.78
CA SER A 66 11.36 5.52 1.92
C SER A 66 10.24 4.60 1.45
N THR A 67 10.21 3.38 1.98
CA THR A 67 9.15 2.41 1.76
C THR A 67 8.39 2.14 3.06
N GLY A 68 7.14 1.67 2.97
CA GLY A 68 6.29 1.40 4.13
C GLY A 68 5.47 2.59 4.60
N ILE A 69 4.92 2.51 5.81
CA ILE A 69 4.04 3.55 6.38
C ILE A 69 4.88 4.75 6.81
N CYS A 70 4.41 5.96 6.47
CA CYS A 70 5.02 7.21 6.93
C CYS A 70 5.27 7.17 8.45
N PHE A 71 6.44 7.66 8.87
CA PHE A 71 6.86 7.81 10.27
C PHE A 71 7.15 6.53 11.07
N ILE A 72 6.80 5.33 10.58
CA ILE A 72 7.09 4.06 11.29
C ILE A 72 8.44 3.46 10.88
N GLY A 73 8.92 3.80 9.67
CA GLY A 73 10.14 3.25 9.08
C GLY A 73 9.92 1.83 8.52
N GLU A 74 11.00 1.21 8.03
CA GLU A 74 10.96 -0.14 7.47
C GLU A 74 10.88 -1.18 8.61
N ARG A 75 9.68 -1.74 8.82
CA ARG A 75 9.42 -2.80 9.80
C ARG A 75 8.52 -3.87 9.19
N LYS A 76 8.58 -5.09 9.74
CA LYS A 76 7.59 -6.13 9.43
C LYS A 76 6.22 -5.67 9.91
N PHE A 77 5.31 -5.40 8.97
CA PHE A 77 3.98 -4.84 9.24
C PHE A 77 3.18 -5.65 10.26
N ARG A 78 3.24 -6.99 10.19
CA ARG A 78 2.61 -7.91 11.13
C ARG A 78 3.09 -7.70 12.58
N ASP A 79 4.39 -7.59 12.79
CA ASP A 79 4.98 -7.39 14.12
C ASP A 79 4.67 -5.99 14.68
N PHE A 80 4.44 -5.01 13.79
CA PHE A 80 3.99 -3.68 14.18
C PHE A 80 2.54 -3.70 14.66
N LEU A 81 1.62 -4.26 13.86
CA LEU A 81 0.20 -4.34 14.23
C LEU A 81 -0.04 -5.20 15.47
N GLY A 82 0.69 -6.31 15.64
CA GLY A 82 0.55 -7.21 16.79
C GLY A 82 0.86 -6.57 18.14
N ARG A 83 1.48 -5.38 18.17
CA ARG A 83 1.69 -4.59 19.39
C ARG A 83 0.44 -3.86 19.87
N TYR A 84 -0.51 -3.61 18.96
CA TYR A 84 -1.69 -2.80 19.20
C TYR A 84 -2.99 -3.60 19.12
N LEU A 85 -3.01 -4.67 18.32
CA LEU A 85 -4.19 -5.51 18.11
C LEU A 85 -3.87 -6.97 18.48
N PRO A 86 -4.66 -7.60 19.37
CA PRO A 86 -4.49 -9.01 19.67
C PRO A 86 -4.82 -9.85 18.43
N ALA A 87 -3.94 -10.79 18.09
CA ALA A 87 -4.18 -11.74 17.01
C ALA A 87 -5.32 -12.70 17.40
N GLN A 88 -6.33 -12.81 16.53
CA GLN A 88 -7.43 -13.76 16.69
C GLN A 88 -7.39 -14.77 15.52
N PRO A 89 -6.76 -15.94 15.72
CA PRO A 89 -6.73 -16.96 14.69
C PRO A 89 -8.14 -17.42 14.31
N GLY A 90 -8.34 -17.71 13.03
CA GLY A 90 -9.63 -18.08 12.46
C GLY A 90 -9.46 -18.99 11.25
N LYS A 91 -10.57 -19.44 10.68
CA LYS A 91 -10.58 -20.41 9.58
C LYS A 91 -10.34 -19.73 8.24
N ILE A 92 -9.70 -20.44 7.32
CA ILE A 92 -9.66 -20.06 5.91
C ILE A 92 -10.57 -21.02 5.14
N LEU A 93 -11.58 -20.46 4.49
CA LEU A 93 -12.52 -21.21 3.65
C LEU A 93 -12.33 -20.87 2.18
N THR A 94 -12.58 -21.84 1.30
CA THR A 94 -12.81 -21.58 -0.13
C THR A 94 -14.16 -20.87 -0.33
N VAL A 95 -14.37 -20.32 -1.51
CA VAL A 95 -15.70 -19.83 -1.94
C VAL A 95 -16.79 -20.90 -1.91
N ASP A 96 -16.41 -22.17 -1.99
CA ASP A 96 -17.31 -23.33 -1.89
C ASP A 96 -17.56 -23.77 -0.43
N GLY A 97 -16.97 -23.07 0.55
CA GLY A 97 -17.12 -23.35 1.98
C GLY A 97 -16.20 -24.44 2.53
N GLU A 98 -15.24 -24.92 1.74
CA GLU A 98 -14.27 -25.92 2.19
C GLU A 98 -13.19 -25.29 3.08
N GLU A 99 -12.93 -25.88 4.24
CA GLU A 99 -11.86 -25.41 5.12
C GLU A 99 -10.49 -25.91 4.63
N ILE A 100 -9.63 -24.96 4.26
CA ILE A 100 -8.32 -25.24 3.66
C ILE A 100 -7.14 -24.73 4.50
N GLY A 101 -7.41 -24.15 5.67
CA GLY A 101 -6.38 -23.74 6.60
C GLY A 101 -6.85 -22.79 7.69
N THR A 102 -5.89 -22.15 8.35
CA THR A 102 -6.13 -21.20 9.44
C THR A 102 -5.31 -19.93 9.23
N HIS A 103 -5.90 -18.76 9.46
CA HIS A 103 -5.20 -17.48 9.43
C HIS A 103 -4.78 -17.05 10.84
N GLN A 104 -3.81 -16.14 10.95
CA GLN A 104 -3.34 -15.60 12.23
C GLN A 104 -4.07 -14.31 12.67
N GLY A 105 -5.03 -13.85 11.86
CA GLY A 105 -5.93 -12.75 12.17
C GLY A 105 -6.32 -11.99 10.90
N LEU A 106 -7.61 -11.65 10.76
CA LEU A 106 -8.14 -11.01 9.55
C LEU A 106 -7.48 -9.67 9.21
N MET A 107 -6.96 -8.96 10.22
CA MET A 107 -6.25 -7.68 10.05
C MET A 107 -4.91 -7.81 9.30
N TYR A 108 -4.32 -9.01 9.22
CA TYR A 108 -3.06 -9.24 8.52
C TYR A 108 -3.22 -9.54 7.03
N HIS A 109 -4.47 -9.61 6.55
CA HIS A 109 -4.78 -9.92 5.17
C HIS A 109 -5.42 -8.70 4.48
N THR A 110 -5.38 -8.63 3.16
CA THR A 110 -6.10 -7.64 2.35
C THR A 110 -6.73 -8.34 1.16
N LEU A 111 -7.86 -7.84 0.66
CA LEU A 111 -8.47 -8.36 -0.56
C LEU A 111 -7.44 -8.36 -1.72
N GLY A 112 -7.42 -9.44 -2.51
CA GLY A 112 -6.45 -9.67 -3.57
C GLY A 112 -5.06 -10.13 -3.10
N GLN A 113 -4.85 -10.34 -1.80
CA GLN A 113 -3.56 -10.83 -1.29
C GLN A 113 -3.32 -12.29 -1.67
N ARG A 114 -2.18 -12.56 -2.31
CA ARG A 114 -1.67 -13.92 -2.60
C ARG A 114 -0.74 -14.47 -1.53
N LYS A 115 0.22 -13.65 -1.08
CA LYS A 115 1.30 -14.10 -0.20
C LYS A 115 0.82 -14.25 1.24
N GLY A 116 1.41 -15.19 1.98
CA GLY A 116 1.18 -15.33 3.43
C GLY A 116 -0.12 -16.03 3.80
N LEU A 117 -0.76 -16.72 2.86
CA LEU A 117 -1.93 -17.57 3.13
C LEU A 117 -1.54 -18.94 3.71
N GLY A 118 -0.34 -19.44 3.40
CA GLY A 118 0.12 -20.74 3.91
C GLY A 118 -0.63 -21.94 3.31
N ILE A 119 -1.43 -21.70 2.26
CA ILE A 119 -2.21 -22.69 1.53
C ILE A 119 -1.39 -23.08 0.31
N GLY A 120 -0.79 -24.27 0.34
CA GLY A 120 -0.04 -24.83 -0.77
C GLY A 120 0.07 -26.34 -0.64
N GLY A 121 -0.12 -27.05 -1.76
CA GLY A 121 0.11 -28.50 -1.85
C GLY A 121 -0.98 -29.38 -1.21
N THR A 122 -2.26 -29.10 -1.45
CA THR A 122 -3.31 -30.10 -1.18
C THR A 122 -3.25 -31.21 -2.24
N LYS A 123 -3.46 -32.46 -1.83
CA LYS A 123 -3.41 -33.65 -2.71
C LYS A 123 -4.37 -33.59 -3.92
N GLU A 124 -5.39 -32.74 -3.85
CA GLU A 124 -6.47 -32.63 -4.82
C GLU A 124 -6.62 -31.21 -5.42
N GLY A 125 -5.79 -30.25 -5.00
CA GLY A 125 -5.85 -28.87 -5.50
C GLY A 125 -4.99 -28.67 -6.74
N SER A 126 -5.46 -27.86 -7.68
CA SER A 126 -4.63 -27.34 -8.77
C SER A 126 -3.42 -26.58 -8.19
N GLU A 127 -2.31 -26.51 -8.93
CA GLU A 127 -1.11 -25.74 -8.55
C GLU A 127 -1.36 -24.21 -8.54
N ASP A 128 -2.61 -23.80 -8.68
CA ASP A 128 -2.99 -22.41 -8.88
C ASP A 128 -2.80 -21.59 -7.59
N PRO A 129 -2.32 -20.35 -7.71
CA PRO A 129 -2.16 -19.47 -6.57
C PRO A 129 -3.51 -19.09 -5.98
N TRP A 130 -3.62 -19.14 -4.65
CA TRP A 130 -4.80 -18.69 -3.92
C TRP A 130 -4.74 -17.19 -3.61
N TYR A 131 -5.91 -16.54 -3.62
CA TYR A 131 -6.06 -15.12 -3.33
C TYR A 131 -7.19 -14.91 -2.32
N VAL A 132 -7.04 -13.93 -1.44
CA VAL A 132 -8.12 -13.46 -0.56
C VAL A 132 -9.19 -12.78 -1.41
N VAL A 133 -10.41 -13.27 -1.36
CA VAL A 133 -11.55 -12.68 -2.09
C VAL A 133 -12.54 -12.00 -1.15
N ASP A 134 -12.61 -12.43 0.12
CA ASP A 134 -13.49 -11.80 1.10
C ASP A 134 -13.03 -12.04 2.56
N LYS A 135 -13.65 -11.33 3.50
CA LYS A 135 -13.45 -11.44 4.94
C LYS A 135 -14.77 -11.36 5.68
N ASP A 136 -15.16 -12.47 6.29
CA ASP A 136 -16.26 -12.50 7.24
C ASP A 136 -15.74 -12.11 8.64
N VAL A 137 -15.95 -10.85 8.99
CA VAL A 137 -15.50 -10.29 10.27
C VAL A 137 -16.31 -10.84 11.44
N GLU A 138 -17.60 -11.14 11.23
CA GLU A 138 -18.49 -11.61 12.29
C GLU A 138 -18.13 -13.03 12.72
N ASN A 139 -17.83 -13.90 11.76
CA ASN A 139 -17.48 -15.29 12.02
C ASN A 139 -15.96 -15.54 12.11
N ASN A 140 -15.14 -14.50 11.90
CA ASN A 140 -13.67 -14.58 11.87
C ASN A 140 -13.17 -15.61 10.82
N ILE A 141 -13.67 -15.47 9.58
CA ILE A 141 -13.34 -16.35 8.45
C ILE A 141 -12.70 -15.56 7.32
N LEU A 142 -11.59 -16.07 6.80
CA LEU A 142 -10.95 -15.55 5.59
C LEU A 142 -11.41 -16.39 4.39
N ILE A 143 -11.98 -15.75 3.37
CA ILE A 143 -12.46 -16.46 2.18
C ILE A 143 -11.45 -16.29 1.04
N VAL A 144 -11.09 -17.39 0.39
CA VAL A 144 -10.10 -17.43 -0.68
C VAL A 144 -10.63 -18.15 -1.92
N ALA A 145 -10.05 -17.82 -3.07
CA ALA A 145 -10.30 -18.51 -4.34
C ALA A 145 -8.98 -18.75 -5.10
N PRO A 146 -8.88 -19.81 -5.92
CA PRO A 146 -7.79 -19.94 -6.87
C PRO A 146 -7.87 -18.80 -7.88
N GLY A 147 -6.72 -18.24 -8.26
CA GLY A 147 -6.67 -17.24 -9.31
C GLY A 147 -6.65 -17.86 -10.70
N PRO A 148 -6.97 -17.07 -11.73
CA PRO A 148 -6.80 -17.45 -13.12
C PRO A 148 -5.32 -17.53 -13.54
#